data_AF-A0A0J7AYL2-F1
#
_entry.id   AF-A0A0J7AYL2-F1
#
_cell.length_a   1.000
_cell.length_b   1.000
_cell.length_c   1.000
_cell.angle_alpha   90.00
_cell.angle_beta   90.00
_cell.angle_gamma   90.00
#
_symmetry.space_group_name_H-M   'P 1'
#
loop_
_entity.id
_entity.type
_entity.pdbx_description
1 polymer ?
#
loop_
_entity_poly.entity_id
_entity_poly.type
_entity_poly.pdbx_seq_one_letter_code
_entity_poly.pdbx_strand_id
1 'polypeptide(L)'
;MQLSLGLEYVYVKLLRKRNAGALYRLGVWRREVLARPVHCGHDFLGVCRVVVTTDSRMHFSTLVQFGLLALSAFPPSLAAASWGFGDATLSIQQKGAGVGGGLKEKFSDKKPLSKPVTLGKADTLKLFLTAQEGRTAKKPHQAFLLLKDTASNLDISYPLTIKDSGKARLELTHKDLPVQLLKSENPLDANLVIASFGSAPGYNSPVFRLLIKRDPNDALPTPNTLRYGKLDEIHHIFKTDPKSPPIVISLAFIIAVLASLPVLAGLWMYLGVNLNQLPMALKSSPISHSIFVASIFGLEAVFFMYYTCWNLFQTLPVVLAVGGVAVLSGSRALSEVQERRLAGLR
;
A
#
# COMPACT_ATOMS: atom_id res chain seq x y z
N MET A 1 -43.75 26.82 28.93
CA MET A 1 -42.91 25.60 28.97
C MET A 1 -43.06 24.93 27.61
N GLN A 2 -42.08 25.16 26.74
CA GLN A 2 -42.11 24.91 25.30
C GLN A 2 -42.08 23.41 24.97
N LEU A 3 -43.07 22.97 24.18
CA LEU A 3 -42.95 21.77 23.35
C LEU A 3 -41.99 22.07 22.19
N SER A 4 -40.94 21.27 22.05
CA SER A 4 -40.10 21.26 20.87
C SER A 4 -40.36 19.99 20.07
N LEU A 5 -40.87 20.20 18.86
CA LEU A 5 -41.03 19.23 17.79
C LEU A 5 -39.65 18.82 17.26
N GLY A 6 -39.29 17.55 17.37
CA GLY A 6 -38.18 16.94 16.65
C GLY A 6 -38.72 16.14 15.46
N LEU A 7 -38.85 16.80 14.30
CA LEU A 7 -39.09 16.13 13.02
C LEU A 7 -37.83 15.36 12.61
N GLU A 8 -37.93 14.04 12.53
CA GLU A 8 -36.94 13.17 11.88
C GLU A 8 -36.97 13.38 10.37
N TYR A 9 -35.90 13.97 9.83
CA TYR A 9 -35.58 13.95 8.40
C TYR A 9 -34.86 12.64 8.07
N VAL A 10 -35.58 11.64 7.55
CA VAL A 10 -34.97 10.48 6.88
C VAL A 10 -35.08 10.70 5.37
N TYR A 11 -33.99 11.19 4.77
CA TYR A 11 -33.88 11.32 3.33
C TYR A 11 -33.73 9.93 2.69
N VAL A 12 -34.79 9.52 2.00
CA VAL A 12 -34.87 8.30 1.19
C VAL A 12 -33.96 8.42 -0.04
N LYS A 13 -32.81 7.74 -0.01
CA LYS A 13 -31.97 7.50 -1.19
C LYS A 13 -32.27 6.10 -1.75
N LEU A 14 -33.45 5.96 -2.33
CA LEU A 14 -33.86 4.78 -3.09
C LEU A 14 -33.87 5.12 -4.58
N LEU A 15 -32.76 4.88 -5.26
CA LEU A 15 -32.73 4.80 -6.72
C LEU A 15 -32.17 3.44 -7.16
N ARG A 16 -33.13 2.55 -7.44
CA ARG A 16 -33.26 1.78 -8.69
C ARG A 16 -32.03 0.98 -9.12
N LYS A 17 -31.91 -0.25 -8.58
CA LYS A 17 -31.17 -1.34 -9.22
C LYS A 17 -32.14 -2.08 -10.17
N ARG A 18 -31.98 -1.90 -11.48
CA ARG A 18 -32.64 -2.75 -12.50
C ARG A 18 -31.61 -3.18 -13.55
N ASN A 19 -31.43 -4.49 -13.61
CA ASN A 19 -30.88 -5.35 -14.67
C ASN A 19 -30.35 -4.69 -15.94
N ALA A 20 -29.05 -4.92 -16.19
CA ALA A 20 -28.52 -5.12 -17.54
C ALA A 20 -27.37 -6.11 -17.45
N GLY A 21 -27.68 -7.40 -17.68
CA GLY A 21 -26.67 -8.38 -18.08
C GLY A 21 -26.37 -8.16 -19.55
N ALA A 22 -25.16 -7.70 -19.85
CA ALA A 22 -24.64 -7.63 -21.20
C ALA A 22 -23.22 -8.20 -21.21
N LEU A 23 -23.06 -9.26 -21.99
CA LEU A 23 -21.81 -9.91 -22.35
C LEU A 23 -20.75 -8.90 -22.82
N TYR A 24 -19.55 -8.94 -22.25
CA TYR A 24 -18.34 -8.43 -22.90
C TYR A 24 -17.42 -9.62 -23.12
N ARG A 25 -17.53 -10.18 -24.32
CA ARG A 25 -16.66 -11.23 -24.85
C ARG A 25 -15.36 -10.56 -25.30
N LEU A 26 -14.24 -11.11 -24.82
CA LEU A 26 -12.88 -10.82 -25.29
C LEU A 26 -12.79 -10.77 -26.82
N GLY A 27 -12.15 -9.73 -27.34
CA GLY A 27 -11.90 -9.59 -28.76
C GLY A 27 -11.06 -8.35 -29.06
N VAL A 28 -9.74 -8.44 -28.86
CA VAL A 28 -8.81 -7.47 -29.45
C VAL A 28 -7.91 -8.22 -30.44
N TRP A 29 -8.02 -7.74 -31.67
CA TRP A 29 -7.37 -8.20 -32.89
C TRP A 29 -5.84 -8.18 -32.80
N ARG A 30 -5.24 -9.36 -33.00
CA ARG A 30 -3.82 -9.51 -33.32
C ARG A 30 -3.63 -9.12 -34.78
N ARG A 31 -2.96 -8.00 -35.03
CA ARG A 31 -2.49 -7.60 -36.37
C ARG A 31 -0.99 -7.86 -36.42
N GLU A 32 -0.61 -8.86 -37.20
CA GLU A 32 0.78 -9.14 -37.58
C GLU A 32 1.32 -7.97 -38.40
N VAL A 33 2.41 -7.36 -37.93
CA VAL A 33 3.29 -6.53 -38.75
C VAL A 33 4.72 -6.92 -38.42
N LEU A 34 5.38 -7.45 -39.43
CA LEU A 34 6.80 -7.80 -39.47
C LEU A 34 7.66 -6.55 -39.36
N ALA A 35 8.57 -6.52 -38.40
CA ALA A 35 9.80 -5.73 -38.46
C ALA A 35 10.82 -6.33 -37.48
N ARG A 36 11.89 -6.95 -38.01
CA ARG A 36 13.05 -7.37 -37.23
C ARG A 36 13.96 -6.17 -36.97
N PRO A 37 14.48 -6.00 -35.74
CA PRO A 37 15.78 -5.41 -35.54
C PRO A 37 16.78 -6.46 -35.00
N VAL A 38 18.00 -6.30 -35.49
CA VAL A 38 19.22 -7.06 -35.23
C VAL A 38 19.68 -6.83 -33.79
N HIS A 39 19.99 -7.90 -33.07
CA HIS A 39 20.95 -7.85 -31.96
C HIS A 39 21.83 -9.10 -32.00
N CYS A 40 23.14 -8.86 -32.08
CA CYS A 40 24.21 -9.82 -31.84
C CYS A 40 24.13 -10.33 -30.40
N GLY A 41 24.00 -11.64 -30.23
CA GLY A 41 24.31 -12.34 -29.00
C GLY A 41 25.72 -12.93 -29.10
N HIS A 42 26.57 -12.59 -28.15
CA HIS A 42 27.84 -13.23 -27.90
C HIS A 42 27.64 -14.08 -26.64
N ASP A 43 27.79 -15.40 -26.77
CA ASP A 43 28.31 -16.35 -25.76
C ASP A 43 27.91 -17.77 -26.15
N PHE A 44 28.85 -18.49 -26.77
CA PHE A 44 28.85 -19.96 -26.76
C PHE A 44 30.29 -20.42 -26.52
N LEU A 45 30.52 -21.01 -25.35
CA LEU A 45 31.73 -21.75 -25.00
C LEU A 45 31.89 -22.92 -25.97
N GLY A 46 32.89 -22.84 -26.84
CA GLY A 46 33.42 -23.97 -27.60
C GLY A 46 34.47 -24.72 -26.78
N VAL A 47 34.11 -25.86 -26.21
CA VAL A 47 35.04 -26.84 -25.65
C VAL A 47 35.65 -27.63 -26.81
N CYS A 48 36.88 -27.28 -27.20
CA CYS A 48 37.66 -28.06 -28.16
C CYS A 48 38.26 -29.29 -27.48
N ARG A 49 37.69 -30.47 -27.77
CA ARG A 49 38.23 -31.78 -27.39
C ARG A 49 39.30 -32.17 -28.42
N VAL A 50 40.57 -31.97 -28.10
CA VAL A 50 41.69 -32.49 -28.90
C VAL A 50 41.94 -33.95 -28.48
N VAL A 51 41.55 -34.88 -29.35
CA VAL A 51 41.89 -36.30 -29.23
C VAL A 51 43.27 -36.48 -29.88
N VAL A 52 44.29 -36.74 -29.06
CA VAL A 52 45.63 -37.11 -29.54
C VAL A 52 45.69 -38.62 -29.67
N THR A 53 45.57 -39.12 -30.90
CA THR A 53 45.95 -40.49 -31.25
C THR A 53 47.46 -40.51 -31.49
N THR A 54 48.20 -41.22 -30.65
CA THR A 54 49.61 -41.52 -30.85
C THR A 54 49.75 -42.53 -31.99
N ASP A 55 50.35 -42.13 -33.11
CA ASP A 55 50.99 -43.06 -34.03
C ASP A 55 52.50 -42.82 -34.02
N SER A 56 53.22 -43.90 -33.82
CA SER A 56 54.60 -43.96 -33.38
C SER A 56 55.46 -44.45 -34.53
N ARG A 57 56.12 -43.54 -35.26
CA ARG A 57 57.42 -43.81 -35.94
C ARG A 57 58.26 -42.53 -36.05
N MET A 58 59.43 -42.64 -35.42
CA MET A 58 60.65 -41.82 -35.44
C MET A 58 60.77 -40.73 -36.52
N HIS A 59 61.21 -39.54 -36.14
CA HIS A 59 62.45 -38.94 -36.67
C HIS A 59 63.06 -37.92 -35.67
N PHE A 60 64.25 -38.27 -35.21
CA PHE A 60 65.06 -37.67 -34.16
C PHE A 60 65.89 -36.51 -34.74
N SER A 61 65.32 -35.31 -34.95
CA SER A 61 66.12 -34.16 -35.42
C SER A 61 65.52 -32.75 -35.21
N THR A 62 64.45 -32.57 -34.44
CA THR A 62 63.81 -31.24 -34.28
C THR A 62 63.60 -30.81 -32.82
N LEU A 63 64.21 -31.52 -31.87
CA LEU A 63 64.14 -31.20 -30.43
C LEU A 63 65.28 -30.31 -29.92
N VAL A 64 66.27 -29.94 -30.75
CA VAL A 64 67.45 -29.18 -30.30
C VAL A 64 67.34 -27.67 -30.58
N GLN A 65 66.41 -27.21 -31.42
CA GLN A 65 66.28 -25.80 -31.78
C GLN A 65 65.33 -24.97 -30.91
N PHE A 66 64.58 -25.59 -30.00
CA PHE A 66 63.71 -24.88 -29.06
C PHE A 66 64.29 -24.74 -27.63
N GLY A 67 65.49 -25.27 -27.38
CA GLY A 67 66.12 -25.27 -26.05
C GLY A 67 66.95 -24.03 -25.70
N LEU A 68 67.17 -23.09 -26.63
CA LEU A 68 68.16 -22.01 -26.48
C LEU A 68 67.58 -20.59 -26.33
N LEU A 69 66.25 -20.46 -26.14
CA LEU A 69 65.57 -19.17 -25.92
C LEU A 69 64.95 -18.99 -24.52
N ALA A 70 65.27 -19.87 -23.57
CA ALA A 70 64.63 -19.88 -22.25
C ALA A 70 65.50 -19.33 -21.10
N LEU A 71 66.65 -18.68 -21.37
CA LEU A 71 67.63 -18.32 -20.33
C LEU A 71 68.07 -16.84 -20.28
N SER A 72 67.48 -15.93 -21.06
CA SER A 72 67.88 -14.50 -21.05
C SER A 72 66.77 -13.51 -20.63
N ALA A 73 65.76 -13.97 -19.89
CA ALA A 73 64.69 -13.11 -19.37
C ALA A 73 64.54 -13.22 -17.85
N PHE A 74 65.62 -12.95 -17.11
CA PHE A 74 65.50 -12.47 -15.73
C PHE A 74 65.85 -10.97 -15.71
N PRO A 75 64.88 -10.06 -15.93
CA PRO A 75 65.05 -8.71 -15.46
C PRO A 75 65.22 -8.74 -13.93
N PRO A 76 66.15 -7.96 -13.35
CA PRO A 76 66.19 -7.81 -11.90
C PRO A 76 64.82 -7.31 -11.46
N SER A 77 64.23 -7.94 -10.44
CA SER A 77 62.99 -7.48 -9.82
C SER A 77 63.22 -6.11 -9.17
N LEU A 78 63.18 -5.05 -9.97
CA LEU A 78 62.70 -3.77 -9.50
C LEU A 78 61.24 -4.01 -9.16
N ALA A 79 60.97 -4.30 -7.88
CA ALA A 79 59.62 -4.21 -7.36
C ALA A 79 59.10 -2.83 -7.76
N ALA A 80 58.23 -2.76 -8.76
CA ALA A 80 57.58 -1.53 -9.15
C ALA A 80 56.99 -0.95 -7.87
N ALA A 81 57.44 0.23 -7.48
CA ALA A 81 56.97 0.88 -6.27
C ALA A 81 55.45 1.02 -6.42
N SER A 82 54.68 0.18 -5.74
CA SER A 82 53.23 0.25 -5.73
C SER A 82 52.81 1.25 -4.66
N TRP A 83 51.68 1.91 -4.88
CA TRP A 83 51.06 2.68 -3.81
C TRP A 83 50.58 1.74 -2.71
N GLY A 84 50.71 2.19 -1.48
CA GLY A 84 50.32 1.48 -0.27
C GLY A 84 50.24 2.45 0.91
N PHE A 85 50.04 1.91 2.10
CA PHE A 85 50.03 2.67 3.33
C PHE A 85 50.76 1.97 4.48
N GLY A 86 51.47 2.79 5.26
CA GLY A 86 52.12 2.42 6.50
C GLY A 86 51.48 3.10 7.70
N ASP A 87 51.68 2.50 8.88
CA ASP A 87 51.26 3.03 10.18
C ASP A 87 49.80 3.49 10.25
N ALA A 88 48.87 2.69 9.70
CA ALA A 88 47.47 3.03 9.81
C ALA A 88 46.94 2.73 11.21
N THR A 89 46.21 3.69 11.76
CA THR A 89 45.55 3.62 13.06
C THR A 89 44.10 4.01 12.88
N LEU A 90 43.19 3.06 13.14
CA LEU A 90 41.77 3.33 13.30
C LEU A 90 41.50 3.67 14.75
N SER A 91 40.74 4.73 15.01
CA SER A 91 40.29 5.08 16.35
C SER A 91 38.80 5.40 16.36
N ILE A 92 38.04 4.76 17.25
CA ILE A 92 36.64 5.12 17.50
C ILE A 92 36.59 5.95 18.77
N GLN A 93 36.28 7.23 18.66
CA GLN A 93 36.11 8.10 19.81
C GLN A 93 34.64 8.09 20.23
N GLN A 94 34.35 7.45 21.38
CA GLN A 94 33.00 7.42 21.95
C GLN A 94 32.73 8.70 22.75
N LYS A 95 31.51 9.24 22.65
CA LYS A 95 31.11 10.45 23.38
C LYS A 95 31.06 10.17 24.89
N GLY A 96 31.94 10.82 25.65
CA GLY A 96 32.07 10.64 27.11
C GLY A 96 33.36 9.94 27.54
N ALA A 97 34.11 9.38 26.59
CA ALA A 97 35.47 8.93 26.83
C ALA A 97 36.44 10.13 26.69
N GLY A 98 37.18 10.45 27.75
CA GLY A 98 38.24 11.48 27.70
C GLY A 98 39.28 11.23 26.60
N VAL A 99 40.24 12.14 26.44
CA VAL A 99 41.28 12.08 25.39
C VAL A 99 41.99 10.72 25.41
N GLY A 100 41.60 9.81 24.51
CA GLY A 100 42.21 8.48 24.37
C GLY A 100 41.34 7.26 24.74
N GLY A 101 40.13 7.44 25.28
CA GLY A 101 39.29 6.31 25.73
C GLY A 101 38.47 5.59 24.63
N GLY A 102 39.08 5.40 23.46
CA GLY A 102 38.44 4.77 22.30
C GLY A 102 39.19 3.52 21.82
N LEU A 103 38.49 2.62 21.10
CA LEU A 103 39.13 1.47 20.45
C LEU A 103 40.18 1.98 19.45
N LYS A 104 41.45 1.62 19.63
CA LYS A 104 42.55 1.92 18.71
C LYS A 104 43.09 0.64 18.10
N GLU A 105 42.94 0.47 16.80
CA GLU A 105 43.46 -0.70 16.08
C GLU A 105 44.46 -0.27 15.01
N LYS A 106 45.64 -0.88 15.03
CA LYS A 106 46.69 -0.62 14.04
C LYS A 106 46.66 -1.68 12.95
N PHE A 107 46.82 -1.25 11.71
CA PHE A 107 46.85 -2.13 10.55
C PHE A 107 47.75 -1.59 9.44
N SER A 108 48.01 -2.42 8.43
CA SER A 108 48.91 -2.13 7.31
C SER A 108 48.45 -2.89 6.06
N ASP A 109 48.93 -2.49 4.88
CA ASP A 109 48.61 -3.08 3.57
C ASP A 109 48.47 -4.60 3.54
N LYS A 110 49.34 -5.32 4.26
CA LYS A 110 49.42 -6.80 4.23
C LYS A 110 48.59 -7.49 5.31
N LYS A 111 47.98 -6.73 6.23
CA LYS A 111 47.20 -7.26 7.35
C LYS A 111 45.96 -6.37 7.59
N PRO A 112 44.86 -6.62 6.87
CA PRO A 112 43.59 -5.94 7.12
C PRO A 112 42.99 -6.36 8.48
N LEU A 113 42.07 -5.55 9.00
CA LEU A 113 41.33 -5.87 10.23
C LEU A 113 40.36 -7.03 9.95
N SER A 114 40.49 -8.11 10.71
CA SER A 114 39.60 -9.27 10.59
C SER A 114 38.29 -9.13 11.38
N LYS A 115 38.24 -8.21 12.37
CA LYS A 115 37.04 -7.96 13.18
C LYS A 115 36.28 -6.75 12.66
N PRO A 116 34.93 -6.81 12.59
CA PRO A 116 34.13 -5.66 12.21
C PRO A 116 34.17 -4.60 13.32
N VAL A 117 34.35 -3.36 12.91
CA VAL A 117 34.46 -2.17 13.74
C VAL A 117 33.07 -1.58 13.92
N THR A 118 32.60 -1.42 15.15
CA THR A 118 31.23 -0.95 15.41
C THR A 118 31.16 0.55 15.63
N LEU A 119 30.30 1.25 14.89
CA LEU A 119 30.07 2.69 15.03
C LEU A 119 28.67 2.95 15.61
N GLY A 120 28.60 3.55 16.80
CA GLY A 120 27.35 4.02 17.40
C GLY A 120 26.96 5.44 16.96
N LYS A 121 25.73 5.87 17.28
CA LYS A 121 25.16 7.18 16.90
C LYS A 121 25.97 8.39 17.37
N ALA A 122 26.62 8.28 18.53
CA ALA A 122 27.41 9.37 19.13
C ALA A 122 28.92 9.24 18.89
N ASP A 123 29.35 8.20 18.18
CA ASP A 123 30.76 7.88 18.00
C ASP A 123 31.36 8.62 16.79
N THR A 124 32.64 8.94 16.86
CA THR A 124 33.41 9.50 15.74
C THR A 124 34.49 8.52 15.33
N LEU A 125 34.46 8.08 14.07
CA LEU A 125 35.50 7.27 13.45
C LEU A 125 36.63 8.19 12.98
N LYS A 126 37.84 8.02 13.51
CA LYS A 126 39.04 8.74 13.06
C LYS A 126 40.04 7.75 12.48
N LEU A 127 40.38 7.94 11.22
CA LEU A 127 41.36 7.16 10.50
C LEU A 127 42.62 8.00 10.26
N PHE A 128 43.75 7.49 10.72
CA PHE A 128 45.07 8.05 10.45
C PHE A 128 45.88 7.02 9.67
N LEU A 129 46.55 7.43 8.60
CA LEU A 129 47.44 6.55 7.81
C LEU A 129 48.53 7.37 7.15
N THR A 130 49.65 6.74 6.80
CA THR A 130 50.71 7.38 6.01
C THR A 130 50.74 6.74 4.63
N ALA A 131 50.39 7.49 3.59
CA ALA A 131 50.46 7.01 2.21
C ALA A 131 51.93 6.90 1.79
N GLN A 132 52.26 5.78 1.14
CA GLN A 132 53.62 5.47 0.72
C GLN A 132 53.61 4.97 -0.73
N GLU A 133 54.64 5.37 -1.47
CA GLU A 133 54.98 4.78 -2.75
C GLU A 133 56.20 3.87 -2.50
N GLY A 134 55.98 2.56 -2.49
CA GLY A 134 56.96 1.57 -2.04
C GLY A 134 57.29 1.71 -0.54
N ARG A 135 58.42 2.34 -0.20
CA ARG A 135 58.86 2.61 1.20
C ARG A 135 58.99 4.10 1.52
N THR A 136 58.71 4.97 0.55
CA THR A 136 58.85 6.42 0.73
C THR A 136 57.49 7.07 0.94
N ALA A 137 57.35 7.84 2.02
CA ALA A 137 56.13 8.60 2.27
C ALA A 137 56.03 9.75 1.25
N LYS A 138 54.96 9.73 0.45
CA LYS A 138 54.70 10.74 -0.58
C LYS A 138 53.23 11.11 -0.56
N LYS A 139 52.94 12.32 -1.02
CA LYS A 139 51.57 12.83 -1.17
C LYS A 139 50.94 12.23 -2.45
N PRO A 140 49.94 11.34 -2.35
CA PRO A 140 49.21 10.88 -3.52
C PRO A 140 48.29 11.98 -4.06
N HIS A 141 47.97 11.91 -5.35
CA HIS A 141 46.99 12.81 -5.96
C HIS A 141 45.56 12.50 -5.51
N GLN A 142 45.26 11.22 -5.29
CA GLN A 142 43.94 10.70 -4.94
C GLN A 142 44.05 9.79 -3.72
N ALA A 143 43.27 10.09 -2.68
CA ALA A 143 43.10 9.19 -1.54
C ALA A 143 41.68 9.30 -0.98
N PHE A 144 40.95 8.18 -1.08
CA PHE A 144 39.57 8.09 -0.63
C PHE A 144 39.35 6.85 0.22
N LEU A 145 38.52 7.00 1.26
CA LEU A 145 37.89 5.86 1.93
C LEU A 145 36.54 5.61 1.26
N LEU A 146 36.38 4.47 0.63
CA LEU A 146 35.18 4.06 -0.08
C LEU A 146 34.42 3.06 0.80
N LEU A 147 33.26 3.46 1.31
CA LEU A 147 32.36 2.57 2.05
C LEU A 147 31.37 1.96 1.07
N LYS A 148 31.35 0.63 0.96
CA LYS A 148 30.47 -0.10 0.07
C LYS A 148 29.57 -1.05 0.85
N ASP A 149 28.28 -1.02 0.56
CA ASP A 149 27.35 -2.05 0.99
C ASP A 149 27.24 -3.14 -0.09
N THR A 150 27.52 -4.38 0.30
CA THR A 150 27.53 -5.54 -0.60
C THR A 150 26.12 -5.96 -1.04
N ALA A 151 25.10 -5.71 -0.22
CA ALA A 151 23.73 -6.12 -0.52
C ALA A 151 23.02 -5.14 -1.47
N SER A 152 23.19 -3.83 -1.22
CA SER A 152 22.56 -2.78 -2.04
C SER A 152 23.43 -2.28 -3.19
N ASN A 153 24.72 -2.69 -3.24
CA ASN A 153 25.74 -2.15 -4.16
C ASN A 153 25.88 -0.62 -4.11
N LEU A 154 25.44 0.02 -3.02
CA LEU A 154 25.62 1.44 -2.80
C LEU A 154 27.02 1.70 -2.26
N ASP A 155 27.70 2.66 -2.87
CA ASP A 155 29.00 3.14 -2.44
C ASP A 155 29.00 4.64 -2.16
N ILE A 156 29.89 5.04 -1.26
CA ILE A 156 30.21 6.44 -1.00
C ILE A 156 31.71 6.59 -0.77
N SER A 157 32.28 7.67 -1.29
CA SER A 157 33.70 7.98 -1.14
C SER A 157 33.89 9.20 -0.23
N TYR A 158 34.83 9.08 0.71
CA TYR A 158 35.23 10.16 1.61
C TYR A 158 36.69 10.55 1.37
N PRO A 159 36.98 11.80 1.00
CA PRO A 159 38.35 12.27 0.80
C PRO A 159 39.14 12.28 2.10
N LEU A 160 40.38 11.80 2.03
CA LEU A 160 41.35 11.91 3.11
C LEU A 160 42.05 13.28 3.06
N THR A 161 42.20 13.93 4.22
CA THR A 161 43.02 15.15 4.33
C THR A 161 44.50 14.77 4.45
N ILE A 162 45.30 15.09 3.42
CA ILE A 162 46.71 14.66 3.33
C ILE A 162 47.65 15.85 3.46
N LYS A 163 48.68 15.72 4.31
CA LYS A 163 49.79 16.67 4.43
C LYS A 163 50.92 16.32 3.45
N ASP A 164 51.82 17.27 3.20
CA ASP A 164 52.96 17.06 2.28
C ASP A 164 53.93 15.95 2.74
N SER A 165 53.88 15.56 4.03
CA SER A 165 54.59 14.41 4.59
C SER A 165 53.95 13.04 4.29
N GLY A 166 52.88 12.98 3.48
CA GLY A 166 52.15 11.74 3.19
C GLY A 166 51.19 11.28 4.31
N LYS A 167 51.15 11.99 5.45
CA LYS A 167 50.21 11.71 6.55
C LYS A 167 48.80 12.13 6.17
N ALA A 168 47.87 11.18 6.24
CA ALA A 168 46.47 11.32 5.92
C ALA A 168 45.59 11.19 7.17
N ARG A 169 44.53 12.00 7.25
CA ARG A 169 43.53 11.97 8.32
C ARG A 169 42.12 12.03 7.72
N LEU A 170 41.22 11.23 8.27
CA LEU A 170 39.79 11.27 8.00
C LEU A 170 39.03 11.17 9.31
N GLU A 171 38.01 12.01 9.47
CA GLU A 171 37.07 11.96 10.58
C GLU A 171 35.66 11.78 10.00
N LEU A 172 34.95 10.75 10.44
CA LEU A 172 33.59 10.46 10.03
C LEU A 172 32.70 10.36 11.26
N THR A 173 31.58 11.07 11.23
CA THR A 173 30.54 10.99 12.23
C THR A 173 29.29 10.31 11.66
N HIS A 174 28.36 9.93 12.54
CA HIS A 174 27.09 9.35 12.11
C HIS A 174 26.25 10.28 11.23
N LYS A 175 26.45 11.61 11.31
CA LYS A 175 25.73 12.60 10.48
C LYS A 175 26.25 12.69 9.05
N ASP A 176 27.51 12.30 8.84
CA ASP A 176 28.16 12.37 7.53
C ASP A 176 27.75 11.19 6.64
N LEU A 177 27.17 10.14 7.24
CA LEU A 177 26.69 8.96 6.55
C LEU A 177 25.28 9.21 5.97
N PRO A 178 25.05 8.94 4.66
CA PRO A 178 23.74 9.01 4.06
C PRO A 178 22.74 8.05 4.71
N VAL A 179 21.47 8.45 4.72
CA VAL A 179 20.36 7.65 5.29
C VAL A 179 20.22 6.27 4.66
N GLN A 180 20.66 6.07 3.40
CA GLN A 180 20.63 4.77 2.74
C GLN A 180 21.59 3.76 3.40
N LEU A 181 22.81 4.20 3.73
CA LEU A 181 23.83 3.34 4.35
C LEU A 181 23.54 3.11 5.83
N LEU A 182 22.91 4.08 6.51
CA LEU A 182 22.45 3.95 7.89
C LEU A 182 21.30 2.93 8.07
N LYS A 183 20.60 2.57 6.99
CA LYS A 183 19.53 1.55 7.01
C LYS A 183 20.09 0.13 6.86
N SER A 184 21.29 -0.03 6.29
CA SER A 184 21.86 -1.36 6.08
C SER A 184 22.26 -1.98 7.41
N GLU A 185 21.72 -3.18 7.70
CA GLU A 185 22.10 -3.97 8.89
C GLU A 185 23.37 -4.79 8.64
N ASN A 186 23.80 -4.90 7.38
CA ASN A 186 25.00 -5.64 7.01
C ASN A 186 26.27 -4.82 7.29
N PRO A 187 27.39 -5.48 7.66
CA PRO A 187 28.67 -4.80 7.77
C PRO A 187 29.09 -4.21 6.41
N LEU A 188 29.41 -2.92 6.38
CA LEU A 188 29.89 -2.21 5.19
C LEU A 188 31.37 -2.50 4.99
N ASP A 189 31.78 -2.79 3.76
CA ASP A 189 33.19 -2.96 3.40
C ASP A 189 33.85 -1.59 3.21
N ALA A 190 34.91 -1.31 3.96
CA ALA A 190 35.67 -0.07 3.86
C ALA A 190 36.93 -0.32 3.02
N ASN A 191 36.88 0.15 1.76
CA ASN A 191 37.97 0.05 0.81
C ASN A 191 38.81 1.33 0.83
N LEU A 192 40.12 1.19 0.83
CA LEU A 192 41.01 2.33 0.72
C LEU A 192 41.53 2.41 -0.71
N VAL A 193 41.30 3.56 -1.34
CA VAL A 193 41.74 3.84 -2.72
C VAL A 193 42.80 4.92 -2.68
N ILE A 194 44.04 4.58 -3.03
CA ILE A 194 45.17 5.52 -3.12
C ILE A 194 45.77 5.44 -4.52
N ALA A 195 45.85 6.57 -5.21
CA ALA A 195 46.45 6.66 -6.53
C ALA A 195 47.13 8.01 -6.74
N SER A 196 48.12 8.06 -7.62
CA SER A 196 48.76 9.30 -8.05
C SER A 196 49.08 9.26 -9.53
N PHE A 197 49.35 10.42 -10.12
CA PHE A 197 49.86 10.48 -11.49
C PHE A 197 51.29 9.95 -11.52
N GLY A 198 51.49 8.79 -12.13
CA GLY A 198 52.79 8.13 -12.20
C GLY A 198 52.72 6.71 -12.77
N SER A 199 53.89 6.07 -12.93
CA SER A 199 53.99 4.68 -13.42
C SER A 199 53.69 3.63 -12.34
N ALA A 200 53.50 4.05 -11.09
CA ALA A 200 53.22 3.18 -9.95
C ALA A 200 51.74 2.72 -9.95
N PRO A 201 51.46 1.41 -9.78
CA PRO A 201 50.08 0.94 -9.68
C PRO A 201 49.41 1.48 -8.41
N GLY A 202 48.14 1.90 -8.54
CA GLY A 202 47.32 2.37 -7.44
C GLY A 202 46.90 1.25 -6.48
N TYR A 203 46.59 1.63 -5.24
CA TYR A 203 46.09 0.73 -4.20
C TYR A 203 44.56 0.76 -4.18
N ASN A 204 43.91 -0.41 -4.22
CA ASN A 204 42.48 -0.57 -4.02
C ASN A 204 42.20 -1.92 -3.38
N SER A 205 41.93 -1.93 -2.07
CA SER A 205 41.56 -3.16 -1.36
C SER A 205 40.70 -2.88 -0.11
N PRO A 206 39.90 -3.85 0.36
CA PRO A 206 39.16 -3.77 1.60
C PRO A 206 40.10 -3.82 2.80
N VAL A 207 39.96 -2.86 3.71
CA VAL A 207 40.88 -2.67 4.83
C VAL A 207 40.25 -3.06 6.16
N PHE A 208 38.97 -2.73 6.36
CA PHE A 208 38.19 -3.13 7.51
C PHE A 208 36.70 -3.17 7.16
N ARG A 209 35.90 -3.78 8.03
CA ARG A 209 34.42 -3.76 7.92
C ARG A 209 33.83 -2.87 8.98
N LEU A 210 32.86 -2.04 8.62
CA LEU A 210 32.18 -1.11 9.50
C LEU A 210 30.76 -1.59 9.76
N LEU A 211 30.43 -1.90 11.01
CA LEU A 211 29.08 -2.24 11.44
C LEU A 211 28.44 -1.03 12.11
N ILE A 212 27.34 -0.54 11.56
CA ILE A 212 26.63 0.63 12.09
C ILE A 212 25.61 0.12 13.11
N LYS A 213 25.82 0.41 14.40
CA LYS A 213 24.85 0.06 15.45
C LYS A 213 23.78 1.14 15.51
N ARG A 214 22.53 0.72 15.28
CA ARG A 214 21.35 1.58 15.29
C ARG A 214 20.43 1.21 16.44
N ASP A 215 19.87 2.23 17.07
CA ASP A 215 18.75 2.07 17.99
C ASP A 215 17.45 1.85 17.19
N PRO A 216 16.72 0.75 17.42
CA PRO A 216 15.51 0.41 16.66
C PRO A 216 14.36 1.41 16.85
N ASN A 217 14.47 2.30 17.84
CA ASN A 217 13.44 3.28 18.20
C ASN A 217 13.55 4.62 17.46
N ASP A 218 14.66 4.86 16.75
CA ASP A 218 14.82 6.07 15.93
C ASP A 218 14.22 5.83 14.54
N ALA A 219 13.12 6.50 14.23
CA ALA A 219 12.54 6.51 12.89
C ALA A 219 13.43 7.33 11.94
N LEU A 220 14.12 6.66 11.01
CA LEU A 220 14.74 7.35 9.88
C LEU A 220 13.66 7.78 8.88
N PRO A 221 13.85 8.91 8.19
CA PRO A 221 13.02 9.26 7.04
C PRO A 221 13.04 8.07 6.07
N THR A 222 11.86 7.60 5.68
CA THR A 222 11.72 6.51 4.71
C THR A 222 12.52 6.87 3.47
N PRO A 223 13.60 6.14 3.12
CA PRO A 223 14.31 6.42 1.88
C PRO A 223 13.31 6.21 0.75
N ASN A 224 13.24 7.21 -0.12
CA ASN A 224 12.33 7.31 -1.23
C ASN A 224 12.02 5.93 -1.81
N THR A 225 10.73 5.58 -1.81
CA THR A 225 10.18 4.48 -2.61
C THR A 225 10.91 4.46 -3.94
N LEU A 226 11.29 3.27 -4.44
CA LEU A 226 11.82 3.08 -5.79
C LEU A 226 11.11 4.08 -6.72
N ARG A 227 11.85 5.07 -7.23
CA ARG A 227 11.26 6.17 -8.01
C ARG A 227 10.41 5.63 -9.16
N TYR A 228 10.85 4.50 -9.69
CA TYR A 228 10.12 3.66 -10.61
C TYR A 228 10.01 2.27 -10.00
N GLY A 229 8.82 1.92 -9.53
CA GLY A 229 8.51 0.63 -8.91
C GLY A 229 7.01 0.37 -8.95
N LYS A 230 6.61 -0.89 -8.76
CA LYS A 230 5.20 -1.24 -8.62
C LYS A 230 4.70 -0.71 -7.27
N LEU A 231 3.65 0.10 -7.28
CA LEU A 231 2.96 0.51 -6.05
C LEU A 231 2.05 -0.62 -5.55
N ASP A 232 1.77 -0.59 -4.26
CA ASP A 232 0.84 -1.52 -3.63
C ASP A 232 -0.60 -1.30 -4.15
N GLU A 233 -1.36 -2.40 -4.26
CA GLU A 233 -2.73 -2.37 -4.73
C GLU A 233 -3.66 -1.78 -3.66
N ILE A 234 -4.56 -0.88 -4.06
CA ILE A 234 -5.50 -0.20 -3.16
C ILE A 234 -6.89 -0.82 -3.32
N HIS A 235 -7.41 -1.42 -2.26
CA HIS A 235 -8.78 -1.94 -2.21
C HIS A 235 -9.72 -0.99 -1.45
N HIS A 236 -10.84 -0.63 -2.07
CA HIS A 236 -11.89 0.14 -1.39
C HIS A 236 -12.66 -0.77 -0.40
N ILE A 237 -12.71 -0.38 0.87
CA ILE A 237 -13.45 -1.10 1.91
C ILE A 237 -14.86 -0.51 1.99
N PHE A 238 -15.86 -1.29 1.56
CA PHE A 238 -17.27 -0.90 1.67
C PHE A 238 -17.76 -0.93 3.13
N LYS A 239 -18.74 -0.08 3.43
CA LYS A 239 -19.44 -0.13 4.71
C LYS A 239 -20.21 -1.45 4.84
N THR A 240 -20.13 -2.08 6.01
CA THR A 240 -20.90 -3.29 6.30
C THR A 240 -22.40 -2.99 6.33
N ASP A 241 -23.21 -3.92 5.81
CA ASP A 241 -24.66 -3.80 5.82
C ASP A 241 -25.21 -3.76 7.26
N PRO A 242 -26.26 -2.96 7.53
CA PRO A 242 -26.89 -2.92 8.84
C PRO A 242 -27.59 -4.25 9.14
N LYS A 243 -27.52 -4.70 10.39
CA LYS A 243 -28.13 -5.96 10.85
C LYS A 243 -29.60 -5.72 11.23
N SER A 244 -30.51 -6.49 10.62
CA SER A 244 -31.94 -6.48 10.96
C SER A 244 -32.26 -7.36 12.18
N PRO A 245 -33.37 -7.11 12.90
CA PRO A 245 -33.78 -7.90 14.05
C PRO A 245 -34.29 -9.31 13.66
N PRO A 246 -34.29 -10.27 14.60
CA PRO A 246 -34.87 -11.60 14.39
C PRO A 246 -36.35 -11.57 14.00
N ILE A 247 -36.72 -12.38 13.01
CA ILE A 247 -38.08 -12.46 12.44
C ILE A 247 -39.14 -12.77 13.51
N VAL A 248 -38.80 -13.61 14.49
CA VAL A 248 -39.73 -14.02 15.57
C VAL A 248 -40.22 -12.81 16.37
N ILE A 249 -39.34 -11.86 16.67
CA ILE A 249 -39.70 -10.65 17.42
C ILE A 249 -40.62 -9.77 16.58
N SER A 250 -40.27 -9.52 15.32
CA SER A 250 -41.11 -8.75 14.39
C SER A 250 -42.50 -9.37 14.22
N LEU A 251 -42.58 -10.70 14.10
CA LEU A 251 -43.85 -11.42 13.95
C LEU A 251 -44.72 -11.32 15.20
N ALA A 252 -44.14 -11.41 16.40
CA ALA A 252 -44.87 -11.26 17.65
C ALA A 252 -45.57 -9.89 17.74
N PHE A 253 -44.89 -8.82 17.34
CA PHE A 253 -45.50 -7.48 17.30
C PHE A 253 -46.58 -7.34 16.23
N ILE A 254 -46.41 -7.94 15.05
CA ILE A 254 -47.45 -7.96 14.00
C ILE A 254 -48.71 -8.66 14.53
N ILE A 255 -48.55 -9.81 15.19
CA ILE A 255 -49.68 -10.54 15.80
C ILE A 255 -50.34 -9.71 16.90
N ALA A 256 -49.57 -9.03 17.76
CA ALA A 256 -50.11 -8.17 18.81
C ALA A 256 -50.95 -7.02 18.23
N VAL A 257 -50.48 -6.36 17.16
CA VAL A 257 -51.23 -5.31 16.47
C VAL A 257 -52.49 -5.87 15.82
N LEU A 258 -52.40 -7.01 15.12
CA LEU A 258 -53.57 -7.64 14.50
C LEU A 258 -54.59 -8.12 15.54
N ALA A 259 -54.13 -8.57 16.71
CA ALA A 259 -55.00 -8.99 17.83
C ALA A 259 -55.77 -7.82 18.46
N SER A 260 -55.30 -6.58 18.32
CA SER A 260 -56.04 -5.41 18.81
C SER A 260 -57.38 -5.20 18.08
N LEU A 261 -57.50 -5.61 16.81
CA LEU A 261 -58.72 -5.49 16.01
C LEU A 261 -59.88 -6.37 16.53
N PRO A 262 -59.73 -7.70 16.74
CA PRO A 262 -60.80 -8.51 17.31
C PRO A 262 -61.11 -8.13 18.76
N VAL A 263 -60.11 -7.67 19.53
CA VAL A 263 -60.36 -7.13 20.89
C VAL A 263 -61.27 -5.91 20.82
N LEU A 264 -61.00 -4.97 19.92
CA LEU A 264 -61.84 -3.79 19.71
C LEU A 264 -63.25 -4.20 19.24
N ALA A 265 -63.36 -5.14 18.30
CA ALA A 265 -64.65 -5.65 17.84
C ALA A 265 -65.45 -6.31 18.99
N GLY A 266 -64.80 -7.12 19.83
CA GLY A 266 -65.41 -7.72 21.01
C GLY A 266 -65.88 -6.68 22.02
N LEU A 267 -65.09 -5.62 22.24
CA LEU A 267 -65.46 -4.51 23.12
C LEU A 267 -66.68 -3.74 22.62
N TRP A 268 -66.76 -3.49 21.31
CA TRP A 268 -67.97 -2.91 20.69
C TRP A 268 -69.20 -3.80 20.91
N MET A 269 -69.07 -5.11 20.70
CA MET A 269 -70.18 -6.05 20.95
C MET A 269 -70.60 -6.06 22.42
N TYR A 270 -69.64 -5.98 23.36
CA TYR A 270 -69.90 -5.90 24.80
C TYR A 270 -70.63 -4.60 25.18
N LEU A 271 -70.26 -3.47 24.58
CA LEU A 271 -70.90 -2.16 24.80
C LEU A 271 -72.28 -2.05 24.12
N GLY A 272 -72.66 -3.02 23.30
CA GLY A 272 -73.96 -3.08 22.63
C GLY A 272 -74.09 -2.08 21.48
N VAL A 273 -73.33 -2.27 20.39
CA VAL A 273 -73.48 -1.46 19.16
C VAL A 273 -74.94 -1.45 18.70
N ASN A 274 -75.53 -0.25 18.63
CA ASN A 274 -76.90 -0.06 18.19
C ASN A 274 -76.97 0.05 16.65
N LEU A 275 -77.40 -1.02 15.98
CA LEU A 275 -77.63 -1.06 14.52
C LEU A 275 -79.12 -0.98 14.14
N ASN A 276 -80.01 -0.73 15.11
CA ASN A 276 -81.46 -0.81 14.91
C ASN A 276 -82.00 0.20 13.89
N GLN A 277 -81.28 1.30 13.67
CA GLN A 277 -81.64 2.35 12.73
C GLN A 277 -81.05 2.19 11.32
N LEU A 278 -80.15 1.22 11.13
CA LEU A 278 -79.56 0.91 9.81
C LEU A 278 -80.62 0.54 8.75
N PRO A 279 -81.60 -0.35 9.01
CA PRO A 279 -82.62 -0.68 8.01
C PRO A 279 -83.54 0.50 7.69
N MET A 280 -83.76 1.42 8.63
CA MET A 280 -84.53 2.64 8.38
C MET A 280 -83.74 3.60 7.48
N ALA A 281 -82.45 3.79 7.74
CA ALA A 281 -81.56 4.62 6.92
C ALA A 281 -81.51 4.13 5.45
N LEU A 282 -81.37 2.81 5.27
CA LEU A 282 -81.30 2.18 3.96
C LEU A 282 -82.63 2.22 3.21
N LYS A 283 -83.77 2.26 3.90
CA LYS A 283 -85.08 2.44 3.25
C LYS A 283 -85.35 3.88 2.82
N SER A 284 -84.94 4.86 3.63
CA SER A 284 -85.16 6.29 3.35
C SER A 284 -84.27 6.81 2.21
N SER A 285 -82.99 6.44 2.20
CA SER A 285 -82.06 6.90 1.15
C SER A 285 -81.01 5.82 0.80
N PRO A 286 -81.41 4.73 0.12
CA PRO A 286 -80.53 3.60 -0.17
C PRO A 286 -79.32 3.99 -1.02
N ILE A 287 -79.53 4.87 -2.01
CA ILE A 287 -78.52 5.23 -3.01
C ILE A 287 -77.43 6.11 -2.40
N SER A 288 -77.79 7.07 -1.55
CA SER A 288 -76.81 7.98 -0.95
C SER A 288 -75.93 7.25 0.07
N HIS A 289 -76.52 6.46 0.96
CA HIS A 289 -75.79 5.69 1.98
C HIS A 289 -74.88 4.62 1.37
N SER A 290 -75.35 3.87 0.37
CA SER A 290 -74.54 2.83 -0.29
C SER A 290 -73.37 3.42 -1.07
N ILE A 291 -73.59 4.48 -1.86
CA ILE A 291 -72.52 5.15 -2.62
C ILE A 291 -71.53 5.82 -1.67
N PHE A 292 -72.00 6.42 -0.58
CA PHE A 292 -71.13 7.05 0.40
C PHE A 292 -70.20 6.02 1.05
N VAL A 293 -70.73 4.90 1.54
CA VAL A 293 -69.92 3.81 2.12
C VAL A 293 -68.97 3.21 1.07
N ALA A 294 -69.46 2.96 -0.15
CA ALA A 294 -68.63 2.46 -1.24
C ALA A 294 -67.49 3.44 -1.60
N SER A 295 -67.72 4.75 -1.52
CA SER A 295 -66.70 5.76 -1.78
C SER A 295 -65.61 5.79 -0.70
N ILE A 296 -65.97 5.51 0.56
CA ILE A 296 -65.00 5.36 1.66
C ILE A 296 -64.11 4.13 1.42
N PHE A 297 -64.70 2.97 1.13
CA PHE A 297 -63.94 1.78 0.77
C PHE A 297 -63.11 1.97 -0.51
N GLY A 298 -63.64 2.72 -1.48
CA GLY A 298 -62.93 3.07 -2.71
C GLY A 298 -61.70 3.95 -2.44
N LEU A 299 -61.80 4.95 -1.57
CA LEU A 299 -60.65 5.77 -1.17
C LEU A 299 -59.58 4.93 -0.45
N GLU A 300 -59.98 4.05 0.46
CA GLU A 300 -59.04 3.15 1.14
C GLU A 300 -58.34 2.21 0.15
N ALA A 301 -59.07 1.65 -0.82
CA ALA A 301 -58.49 0.83 -1.88
C ALA A 301 -57.50 1.61 -2.77
N VAL A 302 -57.80 2.89 -3.06
CA VAL A 302 -56.88 3.76 -3.81
C VAL A 302 -55.60 4.03 -3.02
N PHE A 303 -55.70 4.25 -1.70
CA PHE A 303 -54.52 4.40 -0.84
C PHE A 303 -53.74 3.10 -0.68
N PHE A 304 -54.40 1.95 -0.61
CA PHE A 304 -53.74 0.66 -0.65
C PHE A 304 -52.97 0.46 -1.97
N MET A 305 -53.60 0.77 -3.11
CA MET A 305 -52.94 0.71 -4.42
C MET A 305 -51.78 1.70 -4.54
N TYR A 306 -51.88 2.88 -3.91
CA TYR A 306 -50.76 3.83 -3.81
C TYR A 306 -49.59 3.25 -3.04
N TYR A 307 -49.86 2.60 -1.90
CA TYR A 307 -48.83 1.99 -1.08
C TYR A 307 -48.11 0.85 -1.82
N THR A 308 -48.83 0.05 -2.62
CA THR A 308 -48.24 -1.11 -3.29
C THR A 308 -47.64 -0.80 -4.66
N CYS A 309 -48.34 -0.03 -5.52
CA CYS A 309 -48.05 -0.02 -6.96
C CYS A 309 -48.19 1.34 -7.68
N TRP A 310 -49.08 2.23 -7.27
CA TRP A 310 -49.43 3.45 -8.02
C TRP A 310 -48.49 4.62 -7.72
N ASN A 311 -48.27 5.46 -8.74
CA ASN A 311 -47.55 6.73 -8.58
C ASN A 311 -48.50 7.85 -8.13
N LEU A 312 -47.94 8.92 -7.52
CA LEU A 312 -48.72 10.07 -7.04
C LEU A 312 -49.60 10.72 -8.12
N PHE A 313 -49.11 10.86 -9.35
CA PHE A 313 -49.90 11.45 -10.44
C PHE A 313 -51.04 10.56 -10.93
N GLN A 314 -51.02 9.26 -10.63
CA GLN A 314 -52.12 8.34 -10.92
C GLN A 314 -53.14 8.36 -9.78
N THR A 315 -52.69 8.46 -8.53
CA THR A 315 -53.58 8.46 -7.37
C THR A 315 -54.37 9.75 -7.25
N LEU A 316 -53.72 10.91 -7.42
CA LEU A 316 -54.37 12.22 -7.29
C LEU A 316 -55.67 12.39 -8.09
N PRO A 317 -55.71 12.13 -9.42
CA PRO A 317 -56.95 12.29 -10.18
C PRO A 317 -58.03 11.27 -9.76
N VAL A 318 -57.64 10.05 -9.37
CA VAL A 318 -58.58 9.02 -8.92
C VAL A 318 -59.15 9.37 -7.54
N VAL A 319 -58.31 9.81 -6.60
CA VAL A 319 -58.74 10.32 -5.28
C VAL A 319 -59.65 11.54 -5.45
N LEU A 320 -59.35 12.45 -6.38
CA LEU A 320 -60.19 13.61 -6.64
C LEU A 320 -61.56 13.20 -7.19
N ALA A 321 -61.61 12.23 -8.11
CA ALA A 321 -62.86 11.71 -8.65
C ALA A 321 -63.69 10.98 -7.58
N VAL A 322 -63.10 10.00 -6.87
CA VAL A 322 -63.80 9.23 -5.82
C VAL A 322 -64.16 10.14 -4.63
N GLY A 323 -63.29 11.08 -4.26
CA GLY A 323 -63.54 12.07 -3.22
C GLY A 323 -64.67 13.03 -3.58
N GLY A 324 -64.76 13.46 -4.85
CA GLY A 324 -65.91 14.22 -5.34
C GLY A 324 -67.23 13.46 -5.17
N VAL A 325 -67.23 12.16 -5.52
CA VAL A 325 -68.40 11.28 -5.30
C VAL A 325 -68.72 11.13 -3.81
N ALA A 326 -67.70 11.02 -2.95
CA ALA A 326 -67.86 10.92 -1.50
C ALA A 326 -68.51 12.18 -0.91
N VAL A 327 -68.09 13.37 -1.34
CA VAL A 327 -68.67 14.64 -0.87
C VAL A 327 -70.14 14.79 -1.30
N LEU A 328 -70.46 14.45 -2.56
CA LEU A 328 -71.82 14.55 -3.08
C LEU A 328 -72.79 13.54 -2.45
N SER A 329 -72.35 12.28 -2.30
CA SER A 329 -73.17 11.24 -1.67
C SER A 329 -73.27 11.42 -0.15
N GLY A 330 -72.16 11.79 0.50
CA GLY A 330 -72.06 12.01 1.94
C GLY A 330 -72.91 13.19 2.43
N SER A 331 -72.93 14.30 1.70
CA SER A 331 -73.80 15.44 2.04
C SER A 331 -75.27 15.03 2.09
N ARG A 332 -75.74 14.22 1.14
CA ARG A 332 -77.13 13.71 1.13
C ARG A 332 -77.39 12.66 2.22
N ALA A 333 -76.45 11.74 2.44
CA ALA A 333 -76.55 10.72 3.48
C ALA A 333 -76.59 11.34 4.90
N LEU A 334 -75.76 12.36 5.14
CA LEU A 334 -75.70 13.06 6.43
C LEU A 334 -76.91 13.98 6.66
N SER A 335 -77.45 14.60 5.61
CA SER A 335 -78.72 15.37 5.72
C SER A 335 -79.89 14.48 6.14
N GLU A 336 -79.99 13.27 5.59
CA GLU A 336 -81.02 12.30 5.99
C GLU A 336 -80.86 11.87 7.47
N VAL A 337 -79.61 11.69 7.94
CA VAL A 337 -79.34 11.43 9.36
C VAL A 337 -79.78 12.61 10.23
N GLN A 338 -79.56 13.85 9.77
CA GLN A 338 -80.00 15.06 10.47
C GLN A 338 -81.52 15.16 10.54
N GLU A 339 -82.24 14.90 9.45
CA GLU A 339 -83.70 14.90 9.41
C GLU A 339 -84.30 13.87 10.37
N ARG A 340 -83.71 12.67 10.45
CA ARG A 340 -84.14 11.65 11.43
C ARG A 340 -83.98 12.13 12.87
N ARG A 341 -82.87 12.81 13.19
CA ARG A 341 -82.64 13.38 14.52
C ARG A 341 -83.65 14.48 14.85
N LEU A 342 -83.99 15.32 13.88
CA LEU A 342 -85.02 16.36 14.05
C LEU A 342 -86.42 15.77 14.22
N ALA A 343 -86.71 14.64 13.57
CA ALA A 343 -87.95 13.87 13.74
C ALA A 343 -87.99 13.04 15.05
N GLY A 344 -86.97 13.12 15.91
CA GLY A 344 -86.91 12.42 17.19
C GLY A 344 -86.47 10.95 17.11
N LEU A 345 -86.03 10.48 15.94
CA LEU A 345 -85.50 9.12 15.75
C LEU A 345 -83.99 9.14 16.04
N ARG A 346 -83.57 8.51 17.15
CA ARG A 346 -82.16 8.40 17.59
C ARG A 346 -81.62 6.99 17.72
#